data_AF-A0A7C9MFB1-F1
#
_entry.id   AF-A0A7C9MFB1-F1
#
_cell.length_a   1.000
_cell.length_b   1.000
_cell.length_c   1.000
_cell.angle_alpha   90.00
_cell.angle_beta   90.00
_cell.angle_gamma   90.00
#
_symmetry.space_group_name_H-M   'P 1'
#
loop_
_entity.id
_entity.type
_entity.pdbx_description
1 polymer ?
#
loop_
_entity_poly.entity_id
_entity_poly.type
_entity_poly.pdbx_seq_one_letter_code
_entity_poly.pdbx_strand_id
1 'polypeptide(L)'
;MQEFQEALRDIGVTKSSVEASEPKTAIGTSTDSHTREEIVLFQSLITEAEIASVSSDLFASGYYNLSVSEAFKAIDNFVSEKAKRPRGSGTALMEEVFSPSKPKLVWTSRTTKSEDDEQKGYHRLYAGAMLGIRNPTAHEFDWVEEAETALELIVFAQHLLKKAKLAKLSK
;
A
#
# COMPACT_ATOMS: atom_id res chain seq x y z
N MET A 1 12.48 31.15 47.04
CA MET A 1 11.33 31.06 46.10
C MET A 1 11.25 32.21 45.09
N GLN A 2 12.22 33.14 45.07
CA GLN A 2 12.32 34.20 44.05
C GLN A 2 13.56 34.03 43.14
N GLU A 3 14.58 33.28 43.58
CA GLU A 3 15.83 33.04 42.84
C GLU A 3 15.74 31.92 41.77
N PHE A 4 14.70 31.09 41.77
CA PHE A 4 14.50 30.06 40.73
C PHE A 4 13.82 30.62 39.46
N GLN A 5 13.17 31.80 39.57
CA GLN A 5 12.46 32.46 38.47
C GLN A 5 13.40 33.31 37.60
N GLU A 6 14.53 33.78 38.14
CA GLU A 6 15.50 34.58 37.38
C GLU A 6 16.47 33.71 36.55
N ALA A 7 16.72 32.46 36.95
CA ALA A 7 17.59 31.54 36.21
C ALA A 7 16.99 31.01 34.89
N LEU A 8 15.67 31.19 34.67
CA LEU A 8 14.98 30.72 33.47
C LEU A 8 14.83 31.79 32.37
N ARG A 9 15.37 33.00 32.56
CA ARG A 9 15.33 34.08 31.56
C ARG A 9 16.59 34.18 30.69
N ASP A 10 17.69 33.55 31.06
CA ASP A 10 18.99 33.64 30.36
C ASP A 10 19.30 32.45 29.43
N ILE A 11 18.46 31.40 29.43
CA ILE A 11 18.52 30.34 28.43
C ILE A 11 17.46 30.69 27.39
N GLY A 12 17.87 31.27 26.27
CA GLY A 12 17.03 31.72 25.16
C GLY A 12 16.23 30.59 24.50
N VAL A 13 15.27 30.02 25.22
CA VAL A 13 14.26 29.10 24.71
C VAL A 13 13.09 29.96 24.25
N THR A 14 13.12 30.26 22.95
CA THR A 14 11.97 30.78 22.22
C THR A 14 10.77 29.87 22.48
N LYS A 15 9.62 30.49 22.81
CA LYS A 15 8.32 29.82 22.87
C LYS A 15 8.04 29.23 21.48
N SER A 16 8.40 27.97 21.24
CA SER A 16 7.81 27.21 20.16
C SER A 16 6.36 26.93 20.54
N SER A 17 5.44 27.41 19.73
CA SER A 17 4.04 27.04 19.77
C SER A 17 3.92 25.52 19.76
N VAL A 18 3.62 24.95 20.93
CA VAL A 18 3.09 23.60 21.02
C VAL A 18 1.61 23.74 20.67
N GLU A 19 1.29 23.62 19.39
CA GLU A 19 -0.06 23.30 18.96
C GLU A 19 -0.32 21.85 19.38
N ALA A 20 -0.89 21.70 20.57
CA ALA A 20 -1.61 20.48 20.92
C ALA A 20 -2.78 20.38 19.93
N SER A 21 -2.71 19.42 19.00
CA SER A 21 -3.85 19.06 18.18
C SER A 21 -4.95 18.57 19.12
N GLU A 22 -6.01 19.37 19.26
CA GLU A 22 -7.18 19.04 20.04
C GLU A 22 -7.87 17.78 19.46
N PRO A 23 -8.45 16.91 20.30
CA PRO A 23 -9.27 15.82 19.80
C PRO A 23 -10.50 16.42 19.11
N LYS A 24 -10.56 16.31 17.77
CA LYS A 24 -11.72 16.71 16.96
C LYS A 24 -12.94 15.91 17.42
N THR A 25 -13.68 16.47 18.36
CA THR A 25 -14.96 15.94 18.81
C THR A 25 -16.04 16.89 18.33
N ALA A 26 -16.86 16.37 17.41
CA ALA A 26 -18.19 16.83 16.99
C ALA A 26 -18.31 18.06 16.06
N ILE A 27 -18.43 17.79 14.75
CA ILE A 27 -19.58 18.21 13.89
C ILE A 27 -19.83 17.08 12.86
N GLY A 28 -20.77 16.18 13.14
CA GLY A 28 -21.40 15.33 12.12
C GLY A 28 -22.40 16.16 11.31
N THR A 29 -22.62 15.91 10.02
CA THR A 29 -23.34 14.69 9.59
C THR A 29 -22.94 14.14 8.21
N SER A 30 -22.09 14.81 7.41
CA SER A 30 -21.75 14.36 6.05
C SER A 30 -20.42 13.61 5.92
N THR A 31 -19.40 14.01 6.69
CA THR A 31 -18.07 13.37 6.63
C THR A 31 -18.08 12.00 7.30
N ASP A 32 -18.71 11.87 8.46
CA ASP A 32 -18.85 10.59 9.18
C ASP A 32 -19.66 9.54 8.41
N SER A 33 -20.68 9.96 7.65
CA SER A 33 -21.47 9.02 6.85
C SER A 33 -20.69 8.49 5.65
N HIS A 34 -19.92 9.36 4.98
CA HIS A 34 -19.12 8.97 3.83
C HIS A 34 -17.99 8.02 4.23
N THR A 35 -17.28 8.32 5.33
CA THR A 35 -16.26 7.43 5.89
C THR A 35 -16.84 6.07 6.31
N ARG A 36 -18.07 6.05 6.84
CA ARG A 36 -18.75 4.79 7.18
C ARG A 36 -19.12 3.97 5.94
N GLU A 37 -19.57 4.61 4.88
CA GLU A 37 -19.86 3.96 3.58
C GLU A 37 -18.58 3.36 2.98
N GLU A 38 -17.47 4.10 2.97
CA GLU A 38 -16.17 3.65 2.46
C GLU A 38 -15.62 2.44 3.24
N ILE A 39 -15.77 2.43 4.57
CA ILE A 39 -15.40 1.28 5.41
C ILE A 39 -16.24 0.05 5.06
N VAL A 40 -17.54 0.20 4.88
CA VAL A 40 -18.43 -0.91 4.48
C VAL A 40 -18.06 -1.41 3.09
N LEU A 41 -17.78 -0.51 2.15
CA LEU A 41 -17.31 -0.86 0.81
C LEU A 41 -15.99 -1.63 0.88
N PHE A 42 -15.02 -1.15 1.64
CA PHE A 42 -13.75 -1.83 1.88
C PHE A 42 -13.99 -3.27 2.35
N GLN A 43 -14.79 -3.46 3.41
CA GLN A 43 -15.09 -4.78 3.97
C GLN A 43 -15.80 -5.71 2.96
N SER A 44 -16.63 -5.15 2.08
CA SER A 44 -17.34 -5.94 1.06
C SER A 44 -16.48 -6.31 -0.15
N LEU A 45 -15.53 -5.44 -0.52
CA LEU A 45 -14.72 -5.58 -1.73
C LEU A 45 -13.41 -6.34 -1.47
N ILE A 46 -12.81 -6.17 -0.28
CA ILE A 46 -11.52 -6.76 0.06
C ILE A 46 -11.73 -8.13 0.72
N THR A 47 -11.56 -9.18 -0.08
CA THR A 47 -11.81 -10.58 0.28
C THR A 47 -10.54 -11.39 0.52
N GLU A 48 -9.37 -10.93 0.06
CA GLU A 48 -8.10 -11.63 0.28
C GLU A 48 -7.54 -11.30 1.67
N ALA A 49 -7.40 -12.34 2.51
CA ALA A 49 -6.98 -12.18 3.91
C ALA A 49 -5.62 -11.49 4.06
N GLU A 50 -4.67 -11.76 3.17
CA GLU A 50 -3.33 -11.14 3.19
C GLU A 50 -3.36 -9.64 2.92
N ILE A 51 -4.38 -9.13 2.23
CA ILE A 51 -4.59 -7.68 2.04
C ILE A 51 -5.42 -7.13 3.20
N ALA A 52 -6.54 -7.78 3.53
CA ALA A 52 -7.43 -7.31 4.59
C ALA A 52 -6.72 -7.18 5.94
N SER A 53 -5.89 -8.15 6.30
CA SER A 53 -5.17 -8.18 7.58
C SER A 53 -4.15 -7.07 7.77
N VAL A 54 -3.60 -6.50 6.70
CA VAL A 54 -2.60 -5.43 6.78
C VAL A 54 -3.18 -4.04 6.51
N SER A 55 -4.32 -3.96 5.81
CA SER A 55 -4.87 -2.68 5.33
C SER A 55 -6.15 -2.24 6.04
N SER A 56 -6.94 -3.15 6.60
CA SER A 56 -8.29 -2.84 7.12
C SER A 56 -8.29 -1.77 8.21
N ASP A 57 -7.52 -1.99 9.28
CA ASP A 57 -7.52 -1.08 10.44
C ASP A 57 -6.92 0.28 10.09
N LEU A 58 -5.90 0.28 9.23
CA LEU A 58 -5.30 1.51 8.71
C LEU A 58 -6.31 2.32 7.88
N PHE A 59 -7.04 1.66 6.99
CA PHE A 59 -8.06 2.29 6.17
C PHE A 59 -9.18 2.88 7.04
N ALA A 60 -9.72 2.09 7.97
CA ALA A 60 -10.78 2.54 8.88
C ALA A 60 -10.36 3.69 9.80
N SER A 61 -9.06 3.84 10.05
CA SER A 61 -8.48 4.92 10.86
C SER A 61 -8.07 6.15 10.04
N GLY A 62 -8.31 6.15 8.72
CA GLY A 62 -7.93 7.26 7.83
C GLY A 62 -6.46 7.30 7.43
N TYR A 63 -5.66 6.28 7.76
CA TYR A 63 -4.26 6.16 7.35
C TYR A 63 -4.15 5.58 5.94
N TYR A 64 -4.77 6.25 4.97
CA TYR A 64 -4.95 5.77 3.61
C TYR A 64 -3.63 5.48 2.88
N ASN A 65 -2.68 6.43 2.90
CA ASN A 65 -1.34 6.23 2.34
C ASN A 65 -0.66 4.96 2.88
N LEU A 66 -0.72 4.77 4.21
CA LEU A 66 -0.10 3.60 4.86
C LEU A 66 -0.86 2.30 4.55
N SER A 67 -2.20 2.36 4.49
CA SER A 67 -3.04 1.22 4.13
C SER A 67 -2.73 0.70 2.73
N VAL A 68 -2.54 1.61 1.77
CA VAL A 68 -2.09 1.28 0.40
C VAL A 68 -0.67 0.72 0.40
N SER A 69 0.26 1.38 1.10
CA SER A 69 1.67 0.96 1.18
C SER A 69 1.82 -0.48 1.70
N GLU A 70 1.11 -0.82 2.79
CA GLU A 70 1.14 -2.17 3.36
C GLU A 70 0.44 -3.20 2.45
N ALA A 71 -0.64 -2.84 1.74
CA ALA A 71 -1.26 -3.73 0.76
C ALA A 71 -0.29 -4.15 -0.36
N PHE A 72 0.45 -3.19 -0.93
CA PHE A 72 1.39 -3.49 -2.00
C PHE A 72 2.64 -4.21 -1.49
N LYS A 73 3.08 -3.94 -0.25
CA LYS A 73 4.14 -4.70 0.41
C LYS A 73 3.74 -6.15 0.66
N ALA A 74 2.47 -6.43 0.97
CA ALA A 74 1.97 -7.81 1.07
C ALA A 74 2.10 -8.57 -0.27
N ILE A 75 1.82 -7.91 -1.40
CA ILE A 75 2.05 -8.49 -2.74
C ILE A 75 3.54 -8.76 -2.97
N ASP A 76 4.40 -7.78 -2.66
CA ASP A 76 5.85 -7.90 -2.82
C ASP A 76 6.40 -9.13 -2.10
N ASN A 77 6.03 -9.27 -0.82
CA ASN A 77 6.40 -10.39 0.02
C ASN A 77 5.85 -11.71 -0.55
N PHE A 78 4.57 -11.76 -0.90
CA PHE A 78 3.94 -12.97 -1.44
C PHE A 78 4.62 -13.44 -2.73
N VAL A 79 4.90 -12.51 -3.67
CA VAL A 79 5.57 -12.83 -4.93
C VAL A 79 7.00 -13.30 -4.67
N SER A 80 7.74 -12.63 -3.79
CA SER A 80 9.10 -13.03 -3.41
C SER A 80 9.13 -14.47 -2.88
N GLU A 81 8.25 -14.79 -1.93
CA GLU A 81 8.17 -16.14 -1.35
C GLU A 81 7.79 -17.19 -2.38
N LYS A 82 6.76 -16.90 -3.18
CA LYS A 82 6.30 -17.82 -4.23
C LYS A 82 7.35 -18.08 -5.31
N ALA A 83 8.18 -17.08 -5.60
CA ALA A 83 9.30 -17.18 -6.53
C ALA A 83 10.59 -17.78 -5.90
N LYS A 84 10.51 -18.35 -4.69
CA LYS A 84 11.63 -18.92 -3.94
C LYS A 84 12.70 -17.88 -3.56
N ARG A 85 12.26 -16.71 -3.13
CA ARG A 85 13.08 -15.62 -2.57
C ARG A 85 14.25 -15.22 -3.49
N PRO A 86 13.95 -14.72 -4.71
CA PRO A 86 14.95 -14.00 -5.50
C PRO A 86 15.48 -12.79 -4.72
N ARG A 87 16.58 -12.19 -5.20
CA ARG A 87 17.15 -11.00 -4.57
C ARG A 87 16.35 -9.76 -4.97
N GLY A 88 16.23 -8.81 -4.05
CA GLY A 88 15.56 -7.53 -4.29
C GLY A 88 14.09 -7.50 -3.86
N SER A 89 13.46 -6.35 -4.11
CA SER A 89 12.07 -6.04 -3.76
C SER A 89 11.53 -4.99 -4.74
N GLY A 90 10.23 -4.74 -4.68
CA GLY A 90 9.54 -3.74 -5.48
C GLY A 90 9.67 -4.01 -6.98
N THR A 91 9.95 -2.97 -7.75
CA THR A 91 10.00 -3.03 -9.23
C THR A 91 10.99 -4.08 -9.73
N ALA A 92 12.20 -4.13 -9.18
CA ALA A 92 13.23 -5.07 -9.62
C ALA A 92 12.81 -6.54 -9.41
N LEU A 93 12.13 -6.83 -8.31
CA LEU A 93 11.58 -8.15 -8.04
C LEU A 93 10.54 -8.54 -9.10
N MET A 94 9.61 -7.65 -9.41
CA MET A 94 8.54 -7.91 -10.37
C MET A 94 9.07 -8.10 -11.80
N GLU A 95 10.07 -7.30 -12.18
CA GLU A 95 10.76 -7.41 -13.47
C GLU A 95 11.47 -8.76 -13.62
N GLU A 96 12.17 -9.22 -12.58
CA GLU A 96 12.83 -10.53 -12.58
C GLU A 96 11.80 -11.67 -12.64
N VAL A 97 10.80 -11.63 -11.76
CA VAL A 97 9.90 -12.77 -11.52
C VAL A 97 8.94 -13.00 -12.68
N PHE A 98 8.40 -11.93 -13.26
CA PHE A 98 7.39 -12.02 -14.32
C PHE A 98 7.95 -11.72 -15.72
N SER A 99 9.28 -11.60 -15.86
CA SER A 99 9.96 -11.31 -17.12
C SER A 99 9.37 -12.06 -18.33
N PRO A 100 9.07 -11.39 -19.46
CA PRO A 100 8.57 -12.08 -20.65
C PRO A 100 9.59 -13.04 -21.27
N SER A 101 10.89 -12.77 -21.12
CA SER A 101 11.94 -13.58 -21.73
C SER A 101 12.27 -14.81 -20.89
N LYS A 102 12.39 -14.66 -19.57
CA LYS A 102 12.74 -15.75 -18.65
C LYS A 102 12.00 -15.61 -17.32
N PRO A 103 10.67 -15.84 -17.30
CA PRO A 103 9.88 -15.69 -16.08
C PRO A 103 10.21 -16.78 -15.07
N LYS A 104 10.16 -16.44 -13.78
CA LYS A 104 10.11 -17.41 -12.68
C LYS A 104 8.70 -17.87 -12.39
N LEU A 105 7.72 -16.98 -12.56
CA LEU A 105 6.30 -17.26 -12.38
C LEU A 105 5.54 -17.04 -13.68
N VAL A 106 4.70 -18.02 -14.05
CA VAL A 106 3.90 -18.03 -15.27
C VAL A 106 2.44 -18.37 -14.96
N TRP A 107 1.50 -17.80 -15.72
CA TRP A 107 0.07 -18.12 -15.59
C TRP A 107 -0.38 -19.26 -16.50
N THR A 108 0.28 -19.41 -17.64
CA THR A 108 -0.17 -20.26 -18.75
C THR A 108 1.00 -21.00 -19.39
N SER A 109 0.71 -21.77 -20.44
CA SER A 109 1.73 -22.50 -21.21
C SER A 109 2.55 -21.61 -22.13
N ARG A 110 2.05 -20.40 -22.43
CA ARG A 110 2.67 -19.42 -23.34
C ARG A 110 2.91 -19.99 -24.75
N THR A 111 1.97 -20.79 -25.23
CA THR A 111 1.99 -21.39 -26.57
C THR A 111 1.25 -20.54 -27.61
N THR A 112 0.39 -19.63 -27.16
CA THR A 112 -0.38 -18.71 -28.00
C THR A 112 0.08 -17.27 -27.83
N LYS A 113 -0.19 -16.43 -28.85
CA LYS A 113 0.08 -15.00 -28.77
C LYS A 113 -0.62 -14.33 -27.58
N SER A 114 -1.87 -14.70 -27.31
CA SER A 114 -2.64 -14.12 -26.19
C SER A 114 -2.06 -14.47 -24.83
N GLU A 115 -1.58 -15.70 -24.64
CA GLU A 115 -0.89 -16.10 -23.41
C GLU A 115 0.43 -15.34 -23.22
N ASP A 116 1.16 -15.09 -24.31
CA ASP A 116 2.38 -14.28 -24.28
C ASP A 116 2.09 -12.80 -23.99
N ASP A 117 1.02 -12.26 -24.56
CA ASP A 117 0.58 -10.89 -24.30
C ASP A 117 0.07 -10.74 -22.86
N GLU A 118 -0.60 -11.76 -22.30
CA GLU A 118 -0.96 -11.80 -20.88
C GLU A 118 0.27 -11.73 -19.97
N GLN A 119 1.30 -12.55 -20.24
CA GLN A 119 2.54 -12.52 -19.47
C GLN A 119 3.21 -11.14 -19.52
N LYS A 120 3.33 -10.56 -20.72
CA LYS A 120 3.91 -9.22 -20.92
C LYS A 120 3.09 -8.12 -20.25
N GLY A 121 1.78 -8.22 -20.32
CA GLY A 121 0.84 -7.28 -19.73
C GLY A 121 0.96 -7.28 -18.20
N TYR A 122 0.81 -8.45 -17.58
CA TYR A 122 0.92 -8.54 -16.12
C TYR A 122 2.32 -8.19 -15.62
N HIS A 123 3.38 -8.59 -16.31
CA HIS A 123 4.74 -8.12 -16.01
C HIS A 123 4.82 -6.59 -15.85
N ARG A 124 4.25 -5.85 -16.83
CA ARG A 124 4.21 -4.37 -16.78
C ARG A 124 3.30 -3.85 -15.67
N LEU A 125 2.16 -4.48 -15.42
CA LEU A 125 1.25 -4.09 -14.34
C LEU A 125 1.91 -4.26 -12.97
N TYR A 126 2.58 -5.37 -12.69
CA TYR A 126 3.28 -5.56 -11.42
C TYR A 126 4.46 -4.59 -11.26
N ALA A 127 5.31 -4.46 -12.28
CA ALA A 127 6.45 -3.55 -12.22
C ALA A 127 6.00 -2.09 -12.07
N GLY A 128 5.00 -1.68 -12.85
CA GLY A 128 4.40 -0.35 -12.80
C GLY A 128 3.69 -0.07 -11.48
N ALA A 129 2.99 -1.04 -10.91
CA ALA A 129 2.35 -0.90 -9.60
C ALA A 129 3.38 -0.68 -8.48
N MET A 130 4.49 -1.42 -8.53
CA MET A 130 5.57 -1.20 -7.55
C MET A 130 6.23 0.16 -7.75
N LEU A 131 6.52 0.55 -9.00
CA LEU A 131 7.21 1.79 -9.31
C LEU A 131 6.36 3.03 -9.03
N GLY A 132 5.09 3.01 -9.44
CA GLY A 132 4.21 4.18 -9.45
C GLY A 132 3.24 4.28 -8.27
N ILE A 133 3.06 3.21 -7.47
CA ILE A 133 2.16 3.21 -6.31
C ILE A 133 2.92 2.87 -5.05
N ARG A 134 3.50 1.66 -4.97
CA ARG A 134 4.19 1.20 -3.76
C ARG A 134 5.38 2.09 -3.38
N ASN A 135 6.22 2.45 -4.34
CA ASN A 135 7.42 3.23 -4.05
C ASN A 135 7.07 4.64 -3.56
N PRO A 136 6.20 5.42 -4.23
CA PRO A 136 5.76 6.71 -3.70
C PRO A 136 5.12 6.60 -2.31
N THR A 137 4.17 5.68 -2.11
CA THR A 137 3.50 5.50 -0.81
C THR A 137 4.43 5.00 0.31
N ALA A 138 5.60 4.45 -0.01
CA ALA A 138 6.60 4.02 0.96
C ALA A 138 7.70 5.06 1.25
N HIS A 139 7.84 6.08 0.41
CA HIS A 139 8.91 7.08 0.51
C HIS A 139 8.40 8.50 0.76
N GLU A 140 7.15 8.78 0.38
CA GLU A 140 6.49 10.05 0.59
C GLU A 140 5.38 9.92 1.64
N PHE A 141 5.12 11.02 2.33
CA PHE A 141 3.93 11.17 3.18
C PHE A 141 2.77 11.68 2.34
N ASP A 142 1.55 11.33 2.73
CA ASP A 142 0.31 11.87 2.15
C ASP A 142 0.22 11.77 0.61
N TRP A 143 0.84 10.76 0.01
CA TRP A 143 0.73 10.52 -1.45
C TRP A 143 -0.69 10.08 -1.85
N VAL A 144 -1.40 9.44 -0.92
CA VAL A 144 -2.81 9.06 -1.05
C VAL A 144 -3.55 9.55 0.19
N GLU A 145 -4.36 10.59 0.01
CA GLU A 145 -5.11 11.26 1.07
C GLU A 145 -6.61 10.92 1.05
N GLU A 146 -7.14 10.50 -0.10
CA GLU A 146 -8.57 10.25 -0.28
C GLU A 146 -8.89 8.76 -0.10
N ALA A 147 -9.96 8.45 0.66
CA ALA A 147 -10.35 7.08 0.94
C ALA A 147 -10.77 6.34 -0.33
N GLU A 148 -11.49 7.00 -1.24
CA GLU A 148 -11.91 6.43 -2.52
C GLU A 148 -10.70 5.95 -3.34
N THR A 149 -9.70 6.82 -3.52
CA THR A 149 -8.46 6.47 -4.22
C THR A 149 -7.71 5.34 -3.51
N ALA A 150 -7.62 5.37 -2.19
CA ALA A 150 -6.99 4.29 -1.45
C ALA A 150 -7.73 2.96 -1.65
N LEU A 151 -9.07 2.96 -1.63
CA LEU A 151 -9.87 1.77 -1.87
C LEU A 151 -9.65 1.22 -3.29
N GLU A 152 -9.62 2.06 -4.31
CA GLU A 152 -9.31 1.67 -5.69
C GLU A 152 -7.94 0.97 -5.79
N LEU A 153 -6.92 1.57 -5.18
CA LEU A 153 -5.55 1.04 -5.18
C LEU A 153 -5.46 -0.28 -4.41
N ILE A 154 -6.19 -0.43 -3.31
CA ILE A 154 -6.21 -1.66 -2.51
C ILE A 154 -7.00 -2.77 -3.23
N VAL A 155 -8.08 -2.44 -3.93
CA VAL A 155 -8.79 -3.38 -4.82
C VAL A 155 -7.86 -3.84 -5.95
N PHE A 156 -7.08 -2.92 -6.53
CA PHE A 156 -6.08 -3.27 -7.54
C PHE A 156 -4.97 -4.17 -6.95
N ALA A 157 -4.48 -3.84 -5.76
CA ALA A 157 -3.52 -4.66 -5.03
C ALA A 157 -4.05 -6.09 -4.80
N GLN A 158 -5.31 -6.21 -4.38
CA GLN A 158 -5.99 -7.50 -4.25
C GLN A 158 -6.07 -8.28 -5.57
N HIS A 159 -6.41 -7.62 -6.68
CA HIS A 159 -6.43 -8.27 -7.99
C HIS A 159 -5.06 -8.85 -8.36
N LEU A 160 -3.99 -8.07 -8.14
CA LEU A 160 -2.63 -8.53 -8.33
C LEU A 160 -2.26 -9.69 -7.39
N LEU A 161 -2.70 -9.69 -6.13
CA LEU A 161 -2.49 -10.84 -5.24
C LEU A 161 -3.20 -12.10 -5.77
N LYS A 162 -4.47 -11.99 -6.18
CA LYS A 162 -5.25 -13.09 -6.79
C LYS A 162 -4.51 -13.66 -8.00
N LYS A 163 -4.01 -12.79 -8.89
CA LYS A 163 -3.19 -13.20 -10.03
C LYS A 163 -1.88 -13.86 -9.61
N ALA A 164 -1.19 -13.36 -8.59
CA ALA A 164 0.05 -13.96 -8.11
C ALA A 164 -0.20 -15.36 -7.53
N LYS A 165 -1.31 -15.56 -6.80
CA LYS A 165 -1.70 -16.87 -6.25
C LYS A 165 -1.88 -17.93 -7.36
N LEU A 166 -2.48 -17.55 -8.48
CA LEU A 166 -2.72 -18.42 -9.64
C LEU A 166 -1.45 -18.76 -10.44
N ALA A 167 -0.42 -17.92 -10.37
CA ALA A 167 0.83 -18.18 -11.07
C ALA A 167 1.49 -19.47 -10.57
N LYS A 168 2.25 -20.13 -11.43
CA LYS A 168 3.01 -21.34 -11.13
C LYS A 168 4.48 -21.08 -11.39
N LEU A 169 5.35 -21.79 -10.67
CA LEU A 169 6.77 -21.78 -10.97
C LEU A 169 6.97 -22.25 -12.41
N SER A 170 7.73 -21.48 -13.19
CA SER A 170 8.19 -21.91 -14.50
C SER A 170 9.01 -23.18 -14.33
N LYS A 171 8.77 -24.15 -15.21
CA LYS A 171 9.58 -25.36 -15.30
C LYS A 171 10.92 -25.06 -15.98
#